data_AF-A0A2V8UVP8-F1
#
_entry.id   AF-A0A2V8UVP8-F1
#
_cell.length_a   1.000
_cell.length_b   1.000
_cell.length_c   1.000
_cell.angle_alpha   90.00
_cell.angle_beta   90.00
_cell.angle_gamma   90.00
#
_symmetry.space_group_name_H-M   'P 1'
#
loop_
_entity.id
_entity.type
_entity.pdbx_description
1 polymer ?
#
loop_
_entity_poly.entity_id
_entity_poly.type
_entity_poly.pdbx_seq_one_letter_code
_entity_poly.pdbx_strand_id
1 'polypeptide(L)'
;MNVTIELSDEQAAVLKVQADAQGLTVERWIEQIAGQLAPSTSIAHLQKTNPEEWARRFHEWAESHSRTTPLLSEEAISRESIYPDRI
;
A
#
# COMPACT_ATOMS: atom_id res chain seq x y z
N MET A 1 -6.85 4.98 -18.35
CA MET A 1 -5.98 5.87 -19.14
C MET A 1 -5.04 4.98 -19.94
N ASN A 2 -4.87 5.20 -21.24
CA ASN A 2 -3.96 4.42 -22.09
C ASN A 2 -2.65 5.19 -22.29
N VAL A 3 -1.52 4.50 -22.21
CA VAL A 3 -0.19 5.06 -22.47
C VAL A 3 0.45 4.19 -23.55
N THR A 4 0.85 4.80 -24.67
CA THR A 4 1.55 4.14 -25.77
C THR A 4 3.01 4.57 -25.73
N ILE A 5 3.94 3.61 -25.81
CA ILE A 5 5.38 3.85 -25.78
C ILE A 5 5.97 3.22 -27.04
N GLU A 6 6.66 4.02 -27.84
CA GLU A 6 7.41 3.54 -29.01
C GLU A 6 8.76 2.99 -28.54
N LEU A 7 9.08 1.76 -28.95
CA LEU A 7 10.29 1.05 -28.57
C LEU A 7 11.10 0.70 -29.82
N SER A 8 12.43 0.66 -29.69
CA SER A 8 13.25 0.07 -30.76
C SER A 8 13.05 -1.44 -30.81
N ASP A 9 13.33 -2.06 -31.97
CA ASP A 9 13.23 -3.51 -32.15
C ASP A 9 14.08 -4.28 -31.13
N GLU A 10 15.26 -3.76 -30.80
CA GLU A 10 16.14 -4.34 -29.79
C GLU A 10 15.51 -4.31 -28.39
N GLN A 11 14.95 -3.17 -27.99
CA GLN A 11 14.28 -3.02 -26.70
C GLN A 11 13.06 -3.94 -26.60
N ALA A 12 12.25 -4.01 -27.66
CA ALA A 12 11.09 -4.88 -27.71
C ALA A 12 11.47 -6.36 -27.57
N ALA A 13 12.58 -6.79 -28.19
CA ALA A 13 13.09 -8.15 -28.06
C ALA A 13 13.52 -8.48 -26.63
N VAL A 14 14.27 -7.58 -25.99
CA VAL A 14 14.71 -7.75 -24.59
C VAL A 14 13.51 -7.87 -23.65
N LEU A 15 12.50 -7.01 -23.81
CA LEU A 15 11.30 -7.02 -22.96
C LEU A 15 10.49 -8.32 -23.12
N LYS A 16 10.37 -8.84 -24.34
CA LYS A 16 9.71 -10.14 -24.58
C LYS A 16 10.41 -11.27 -23.84
N VAL A 17 11.74 -11.35 -23.93
CA VAL A 17 12.52 -12.38 -23.23
C VAL A 17 12.34 -12.29 -21.71
N GLN A 18 12.34 -11.07 -21.15
CA GLN A 18 12.14 -10.89 -19.71
C GLN A 18 10.73 -11.27 -19.24
N ALA A 19 9.70 -10.91 -20.02
CA ALA A 19 8.33 -11.27 -19.71
C ALA A 19 8.11 -12.79 -19.83
N ASP A 20 8.62 -13.42 -20.89
CA ASP A 20 8.54 -14.87 -21.12
C ASP A 20 9.26 -15.66 -20.02
N ALA A 21 10.41 -15.18 -19.53
CA ALA A 21 11.12 -15.78 -18.41
C ALA A 21 10.29 -15.79 -17.10
N GLN A 22 9.32 -14.89 -16.97
CA GLN A 22 8.37 -14.84 -15.86
C GLN A 22 7.00 -15.47 -16.20
N GLY A 23 6.84 -16.01 -17.41
CA GLY A 23 5.56 -16.57 -17.88
C GLY A 23 4.45 -15.52 -18.03
N LEU A 24 4.82 -14.26 -18.26
CA LEU A 24 3.91 -13.11 -18.37
C LEU A 24 3.95 -12.54 -19.79
N THR A 25 2.87 -11.85 -20.19
CA THR A 25 2.93 -10.99 -21.38
C THR A 25 3.72 -9.71 -21.06
N VAL A 26 4.26 -9.06 -22.10
CA VAL A 26 5.01 -7.82 -21.94
C VAL A 26 4.16 -6.74 -21.26
N GLU A 27 2.88 -6.61 -21.62
CA GLU A 27 2.00 -5.62 -21.01
C GLU A 27 1.85 -5.88 -19.50
N ARG A 28 1.58 -7.13 -19.11
CA ARG A 28 1.35 -7.49 -17.72
C ARG A 28 2.61 -7.35 -16.86
N TRP A 29 3.76 -7.64 -17.46
CA TRP A 29 5.05 -7.44 -16.82
C TRP A 29 5.38 -5.95 -16.63
N ILE A 30 5.11 -5.10 -17.63
CA ILE A 30 5.22 -3.64 -17.53
C ILE A 30 4.29 -3.09 -16.45
N GLU A 31 3.03 -3.54 -16.39
CA GLU A 31 2.07 -3.16 -15.34
C GLU A 31 2.61 -3.47 -13.94
N GLN A 32 3.21 -4.65 -13.77
CA GLN A 32 3.78 -5.06 -12.50
C GLN A 32 4.96 -4.17 -12.09
N ILE A 33 5.88 -3.85 -13.02
CA ILE A 33 7.00 -2.94 -12.77
C ILE A 33 6.50 -1.54 -12.44
N ALA A 34 5.52 -1.03 -13.19
CA ALA A 34 4.92 0.26 -12.92
C ALA A 34 4.29 0.31 -11.52
N GLY A 35 3.64 -0.77 -11.08
CA GLY A 35 3.11 -0.89 -9.72
C GLY A 35 4.20 -0.92 -8.63
N GLN A 36 5.37 -1.48 -8.91
CA GLN A 36 6.51 -1.48 -7.98
C GLN A 36 7.21 -0.12 -7.90
N LEU A 37 7.28 0.60 -9.02
CA LEU A 37 7.87 1.94 -9.09
C LEU A 37 6.92 3.03 -8.60
N ALA A 38 5.61 2.78 -8.65
CA ALA A 38 4.63 3.70 -8.11
C ALA A 38 4.92 3.91 -6.62
N PRO A 39 5.07 5.16 -6.15
CA PRO A 39 5.21 5.43 -4.73
C PRO A 39 4.01 4.80 -4.02
N SER A 40 4.28 4.06 -2.95
CA SER A 40 3.23 3.41 -2.18
C SER A 40 2.14 4.43 -1.88
N THR A 41 0.91 4.13 -2.30
CA THR A 41 -0.27 4.95 -1.97
C THR A 41 -0.54 4.94 -0.46
N SER A 42 0.18 4.12 0.30
CA SER A 42 0.19 4.17 1.75
C SER A 42 0.76 5.49 2.24
N ILE A 43 0.00 6.15 3.12
CA ILE A 43 0.48 7.31 3.87
C ILE A 43 1.75 6.98 4.67
N ALA A 44 2.04 5.72 4.98
CA ALA A 44 3.26 5.33 5.69
C ALA A 44 4.54 5.73 4.93
N HIS A 45 4.51 5.78 3.60
CA HIS A 45 5.65 6.27 2.82
C HIS A 45 5.96 7.75 3.09
N LEU A 46 4.92 8.56 3.33
CA LEU A 46 5.04 9.99 3.64
C LEU A 46 5.77 10.24 4.96
N GLN A 47 5.79 9.27 5.90
CA GLN A 47 6.58 9.41 7.12
C GLN A 47 8.06 9.69 6.83
N LYS A 48 8.59 9.14 5.72
CA LYS A 48 9.99 9.30 5.32
C LYS A 48 10.19 10.43 4.31
N THR A 49 9.23 10.64 3.41
CA THR A 49 9.40 11.55 2.27
C THR A 49 8.74 12.91 2.45
N ASN A 50 7.70 13.01 3.30
CA ASN A 50 7.01 14.26 3.61
C ASN A 50 6.27 14.15 4.97
N PRO A 51 7.01 14.27 6.11
CA PRO A 51 6.47 14.01 7.44
C PRO A 51 5.36 14.99 7.86
N GLU A 52 5.36 16.22 7.35
CA GLU A 52 4.32 17.21 7.62
C GLU A 52 2.98 16.80 6.99
N GLU A 53 3.01 16.40 5.71
CA GLU A 53 1.80 15.89 5.03
C GLU A 53 1.31 14.59 5.65
N TRP A 54 2.23 13.72 6.10
CA TRP A 54 1.85 12.53 6.87
C TRP A 54 1.08 12.91 8.15
N ALA A 55 1.62 13.84 8.95
CA ALA A 55 1.01 14.27 10.20
C ALA A 55 -0.38 14.87 9.97
N ARG A 56 -0.53 15.69 8.92
CA ARG A 56 -1.82 16.27 8.51
C ARG A 56 -2.85 15.18 8.17
N ARG A 57 -2.50 14.24 7.30
CA ARG A 57 -3.38 13.12 6.88
C ARG A 57 -3.75 12.22 8.04
N PHE A 58 -2.80 11.94 8.94
CA PHE A 58 -3.04 11.16 10.14
C PHE A 58 -4.03 11.86 11.08
N HIS A 59 -3.88 13.16 11.28
CA HIS A 59 -4.81 13.95 12.11
C HIS A 59 -6.23 13.97 11.52
N GLU A 60 -6.36 14.17 10.20
CA GLU A 60 -7.66 14.11 9.50
C GLU A 60 -8.33 12.74 9.65
N TRP A 61 -7.56 11.65 9.53
CA TRP A 61 -8.07 10.31 9.76
C TRP A 61 -8.53 10.12 11.21
N ALA A 62 -7.74 10.55 12.19
CA ALA A 62 -8.10 10.44 13.61
C ALA A 62 -9.39 11.20 13.92
N GLU A 63 -9.51 12.44 13.45
CA GLU A 63 -10.69 13.30 13.67
C GLU A 63 -11.92 12.89 12.84
N SER A 64 -11.77 12.02 11.84
CA SER A 64 -12.92 11.51 11.07
C SER A 64 -13.82 10.53 11.85
N HIS A 65 -13.35 10.03 13.00
CA HIS A 65 -14.10 9.07 13.81
C HIS A 65 -15.10 9.76 14.74
N SER A 66 -16.21 9.07 15.04
CA SER A 66 -17.19 9.58 15.98
C SER A 66 -16.59 9.70 17.39
N ARG A 67 -16.69 10.91 17.97
CA ARG A 67 -16.31 11.20 19.36
C ARG A 67 -17.33 10.68 20.39
N THR A 68 -18.42 10.08 19.93
CA THR A 68 -19.48 9.49 20.79
C THR A 68 -19.39 7.97 20.89
N THR A 69 -18.29 7.38 20.43
CA THR A 69 -18.05 5.95 20.52
C THR A 69 -18.15 5.50 21.99
N PRO A 70 -19.05 4.56 22.33
CA PRO A 70 -19.18 4.06 23.69
C PRO A 70 -17.86 3.49 24.21
N LEU A 71 -17.52 3.78 25.46
CA LEU A 71 -16.35 3.21 26.09
C LEU A 71 -16.57 1.71 26.34
N LEU A 72 -15.49 0.94 26.24
CA LEU A 72 -15.47 -0.44 26.68
C LEU A 72 -15.65 -0.50 28.20
N SER A 73 -16.34 -1.54 28.69
CA SER A 73 -16.47 -1.78 30.13
C SER A 73 -15.13 -2.16 30.75
N GLU A 74 -14.98 -1.98 32.08
CA GLU A 74 -13.79 -2.39 32.81
C GLU A 74 -13.46 -3.87 32.60
N GLU A 75 -14.49 -4.72 32.58
CA GLU A 75 -14.35 -6.15 32.27
C GLU A 75 -13.83 -6.37 30.84
N ALA A 76 -14.31 -5.61 29.85
CA ALA A 76 -13.87 -5.79 28.47
C ALA A 76 -12.40 -5.37 28.25
N ILE A 77 -11.88 -4.47 29.08
CA ILE A 77 -10.46 -4.05 29.05
C ILE A 77 -9.60 -4.79 30.09
N SER A 78 -10.17 -5.71 30.87
CA SER A 78 -9.42 -6.47 31.86
C SER A 78 -8.40 -7.37 31.17
N ARG A 79 -7.27 -7.61 31.85
CA ARG A 79 -6.22 -8.46 31.30
C ARG A 79 -6.72 -9.90 31.15
N GLU A 80 -7.58 -10.32 32.06
CA GLU A 80 -8.21 -11.63 32.16
C GLU A 80 -9.17 -11.86 30.98
N SER A 81 -9.91 -10.83 30.57
CA SER A 81 -10.77 -10.84 29.38
C SER A 81 -9.96 -10.84 28.07
N ILE A 82 -8.90 -10.02 27.99
CA ILE A 82 -8.06 -9.92 26.79
C ILE A 82 -7.18 -11.16 26.59
N TYR A 83 -6.75 -11.82 27.67
CA TYR A 83 -5.87 -12.98 27.65
C TYR A 83 -6.43 -14.15 28.48
N PRO A 84 -7.53 -14.78 28.04
CA PRO A 84 -8.20 -15.84 28.80
C PRO A 84 -7.32 -17.09 28.99
N ASP A 85 -6.39 -17.35 28.06
CA ASP A 85 -5.54 -18.55 28.07
C ASP A 85 -4.21 -18.38 28.85
N ARG A 86 -4.01 -17.26 29.55
CA ARG A 86 -2.77 -16.97 30.32
C ARG A 86 -2.94 -17.16 31.84
N ILE A 87 -3.74 -18.15 32.24
CA ILE A 87 -3.88 -18.60 33.64
C ILE A 87 -2.84 -19.68 33.93
#